data_AF-R2T8E8-F1
#
_entry.id   AF-R2T8E8-F1
#
_cell.length_a   1.000
_cell.length_b   1.000
_cell.length_c   1.000
_cell.angle_alpha   90.00
_cell.angle_beta   90.00
_cell.angle_gamma   90.00
#
_symmetry.space_group_name_H-M   'P 1'
#
loop_
_entity.id
_entity.type
_entity.pdbx_description
1 polymer ?
#
loop_
_entity_poly.entity_id
_entity_poly.type
_entity_poly.pdbx_seq_one_letter_code
_entity_poly.pdbx_strand_id
1 'polypeptide(L)'
;MKKKLGIILLGLLVVFTTIIYFNKDKMPKEETLLQKEAIEFWVVSDPHYIDKSLTDSGVAFKKIKQTAAGKELDYQKESWQAFLTKAIEQKPDMLIITGDLTLNGEKVSAEKLAELLKQLTNKGIHVFVIPGNHDVNDGWARKFVDDQQEKTDSISIADFKEIFADFGYQNATNYDKSSLSYSVAVNKKYNFLFLDSNLYPKDNQPQTRPTTGGTIRRKTMNWVKEQLEEAKQEKKQTLVFMHHNIYAHNNLLSTGFVINNADEFKQVLADYQVPIVFSGHIHAQDIMTETIKEHQLTEIVSSSFSIAPQAYGVVKLDGNSFHYQKKENTHSVSKIENYSEYIKDLFVEDGKRLGYSQLIDSGVSDSRKLDTAAEFMGRVNYRFFSGNDFITDEEVETLKAEEGYQIIAKNSKFLKEYIDSIIQDKNQNDNQLKQKF
;
A
#
# COMPACT_ATOMS: atom_id res chain seq x y z
N MET A 1 -59.93 35.25 29.20
CA MET A 1 -59.16 34.00 28.98
C MET A 1 -58.20 34.03 27.79
N LYS A 2 -58.57 34.62 26.63
CA LYS A 2 -57.72 34.64 25.42
C LYS A 2 -56.34 35.34 25.57
N LYS A 3 -56.23 36.43 26.34
CA LYS A 3 -54.94 37.14 26.58
C LYS A 3 -53.94 36.36 27.45
N LYS A 4 -54.41 35.56 28.43
CA LYS A 4 -53.52 34.75 29.28
C LYS A 4 -52.96 33.54 28.53
N LEU A 5 -53.72 32.97 27.59
CA LEU A 5 -53.27 31.84 26.78
C LEU A 5 -52.17 32.24 25.78
N GLY A 6 -52.25 33.43 25.19
CA GLY A 6 -51.23 33.96 24.28
C GLY A 6 -49.87 34.21 24.94
N ILE A 7 -49.86 34.67 26.21
CA ILE A 7 -48.62 34.90 26.96
C ILE A 7 -47.94 33.57 27.33
N ILE A 8 -48.73 32.54 27.67
CA ILE A 8 -48.20 31.20 27.97
C ILE A 8 -47.62 30.54 26.71
N LEU A 9 -48.30 30.66 25.56
CA LEU A 9 -47.81 30.16 24.28
C LEU A 9 -46.52 30.88 23.82
N LEU A 10 -46.43 32.20 24.02
CA LEU A 10 -45.22 32.96 23.69
C LEU A 10 -44.06 32.60 24.62
N GLY A 11 -44.32 32.41 25.92
CA GLY A 11 -43.31 31.95 26.89
C GLY A 11 -42.79 30.55 26.57
N LEU A 12 -43.67 29.61 26.20
CA LEU A 12 -43.29 28.28 25.76
C LEU A 12 -42.48 28.30 24.45
N LEU A 13 -42.87 29.15 23.49
CA LEU A 13 -42.12 29.31 22.24
C LEU A 13 -40.71 29.85 22.49
N VAL A 14 -40.58 30.87 23.36
CA VAL A 14 -39.29 31.45 23.72
C VAL A 14 -38.41 30.42 24.41
N VAL A 15 -38.92 29.67 25.40
CA VAL A 15 -38.18 28.60 26.08
C VAL A 15 -37.77 27.49 25.11
N PHE A 16 -38.64 27.11 24.18
CA PHE A 16 -38.32 26.11 23.16
C PHE A 16 -37.22 26.59 22.20
N THR A 17 -37.27 27.87 21.80
CA THR A 17 -36.22 28.47 20.96
C THR A 17 -34.90 28.64 21.71
N THR A 18 -34.89 28.97 23.01
CA THR A 18 -33.64 29.01 23.78
C THR A 18 -33.08 27.61 24.00
N ILE A 19 -33.89 26.59 24.26
CA ILE A 19 -33.40 25.21 24.38
C ILE A 19 -32.79 24.71 23.05
N ILE A 20 -33.42 25.02 21.91
CA ILE A 20 -32.87 24.67 20.59
C ILE A 20 -31.58 25.46 20.29
N TYR A 21 -31.53 26.74 20.67
CA TYR A 21 -30.35 27.59 20.47
C TYR A 21 -29.17 27.15 21.36
N PHE A 22 -29.42 26.82 22.63
CA PHE A 22 -28.38 26.34 23.56
C PHE A 22 -27.99 24.87 23.35
N ASN A 23 -28.84 24.04 22.75
CA ASN A 23 -28.46 22.67 22.35
C ASN A 23 -27.76 22.59 20.98
N LYS A 24 -27.76 23.67 20.19
CA LYS A 24 -27.01 23.72 18.92
C LYS A 24 -25.49 23.78 19.11
N ASP A 25 -25.03 24.23 20.29
CA ASP A 25 -23.61 24.39 20.62
C ASP A 25 -22.97 23.19 21.33
N LYS A 26 -23.68 22.06 21.44
CA LYS A 26 -23.07 20.77 21.79
C LYS A 26 -23.10 19.84 20.59
N MET A 27 -22.26 20.15 19.61
CA MET A 27 -21.73 19.14 18.69
C MET A 27 -21.32 17.92 19.55
N PRO A 28 -21.83 16.72 19.29
CA PRO A 28 -21.34 15.53 19.96
C PRO A 28 -19.82 15.52 19.84
N LYS A 29 -19.11 15.36 20.96
CA LYS A 29 -17.66 15.17 20.92
C LYS A 29 -17.43 13.95 20.04
N GLU A 30 -16.83 14.14 18.87
CA GLU A 30 -16.54 13.04 17.96
C GLU A 30 -15.70 12.00 18.73
N GLU A 31 -16.17 10.77 18.75
CA GLU A 31 -15.49 9.68 19.44
C GLU A 31 -14.31 9.26 18.57
N THR A 32 -13.11 9.70 18.95
CA THR A 32 -11.87 9.34 18.24
C THR A 32 -11.42 7.93 18.61
N LEU A 33 -10.81 7.22 17.67
CA LEU A 33 -10.31 5.86 17.83
C LEU A 33 -9.39 5.71 19.05
N LEU A 34 -8.44 6.63 19.19
CA LEU A 34 -7.44 6.64 20.26
C LEU A 34 -7.60 7.88 21.13
N GLN A 35 -7.43 7.69 22.44
CA GLN A 35 -7.49 8.78 23.44
C GLN A 35 -6.11 9.33 23.83
N LYS A 36 -5.10 9.09 22.99
CA LYS A 36 -3.71 9.53 23.22
C LYS A 36 -3.19 10.38 22.05
N GLU A 37 -2.21 11.24 22.34
CA GLU A 37 -1.62 12.13 21.33
C GLU A 37 -0.56 11.43 20.49
N ALA A 38 0.42 10.77 21.13
CA ALA A 38 1.46 10.04 20.44
C ALA A 38 0.96 8.69 19.93
N ILE A 39 1.16 8.44 18.64
CA ILE A 39 0.71 7.24 17.93
C ILE A 39 1.90 6.58 17.26
N GLU A 40 1.96 5.26 17.33
CA GLU A 40 2.84 4.45 16.49
C GLU A 40 2.00 3.50 15.63
N PHE A 41 2.23 3.49 14.33
CA PHE A 41 1.60 2.51 13.44
C PHE A 41 2.61 1.92 12.47
N TRP A 42 2.33 0.70 12.04
CA TRP A 42 3.11 0.01 11.03
C TRP A 42 2.36 0.03 9.70
N VAL A 43 3.09 0.16 8.59
CA VAL A 43 2.53 0.14 7.23
C VAL A 43 3.19 -0.97 6.44
N VAL A 44 2.36 -1.76 5.76
CA VAL A 44 2.77 -2.85 4.88
C VAL A 44 2.02 -2.69 3.57
N SER A 45 2.60 -3.14 2.46
CA SER A 45 1.91 -3.16 1.17
C SER A 45 2.12 -4.49 0.44
N ASP A 46 1.18 -4.78 -0.47
CA ASP A 46 1.27 -5.84 -1.47
C ASP A 46 1.70 -7.20 -0.89
N PRO A 47 1.01 -7.71 0.15
CA PRO A 47 1.33 -9.01 0.73
C PRO A 47 1.09 -10.17 -0.23
N HIS A 48 0.23 -10.00 -1.23
CA HIS A 48 -0.12 -11.00 -2.24
C HIS A 48 -0.30 -12.40 -1.68
N TYR A 49 -1.11 -12.49 -0.63
CA TYR A 49 -1.28 -13.72 0.12
C TYR A 49 -1.98 -14.79 -0.73
N ILE A 50 -1.43 -15.99 -0.76
CA ILE A 50 -2.06 -17.21 -1.27
C ILE A 50 -2.04 -18.30 -0.20
N ASP A 51 -3.23 -18.80 0.18
CA ASP A 51 -3.31 -19.85 1.18
C ASP A 51 -2.90 -21.22 0.61
N LYS A 52 -2.23 -22.03 1.43
CA LYS A 52 -1.74 -23.37 1.05
C LYS A 52 -2.86 -24.34 0.65
N SER A 53 -4.11 -24.10 1.05
CA SER A 53 -5.25 -24.91 0.59
C SER A 53 -5.55 -24.75 -0.90
N LEU A 54 -5.05 -23.69 -1.55
CA LEU A 54 -5.22 -23.44 -2.98
C LEU A 54 -4.11 -24.03 -3.84
N THR A 55 -3.20 -24.81 -3.25
CA THR A 55 -2.08 -25.40 -3.99
C THR A 55 -1.66 -26.74 -3.40
N ASP A 56 -1.41 -27.72 -4.27
CA ASP A 56 -0.76 -28.98 -3.91
C ASP A 56 0.78 -28.92 -4.07
N SER A 57 1.33 -27.72 -4.34
CA SER A 57 2.75 -27.51 -4.68
C SER A 57 3.21 -28.25 -5.96
N GLY A 58 2.26 -28.64 -6.81
CA GLY A 58 2.46 -29.32 -8.07
C GLY A 58 3.10 -28.46 -9.16
N VAL A 59 3.06 -28.96 -10.39
CA VAL A 59 3.69 -28.34 -11.56
C VAL A 59 3.07 -26.97 -11.86
N ALA A 60 1.74 -26.84 -11.75
CA ALA A 60 1.06 -25.56 -11.98
C ALA A 60 1.53 -24.47 -11.00
N PHE A 61 1.69 -24.82 -9.72
CA PHE A 61 2.15 -23.89 -8.71
C PHE A 61 3.62 -23.50 -8.91
N LYS A 62 4.46 -24.45 -9.31
CA LYS A 62 5.87 -24.15 -9.68
C LYS A 62 5.95 -23.16 -10.86
N LYS A 63 5.05 -23.30 -11.84
CA LYS A 63 5.00 -22.38 -13.00
C LYS A 63 4.61 -20.96 -12.58
N ILE A 64 3.56 -20.78 -11.77
CA ILE A 64 3.15 -19.43 -11.36
C ILE A 64 4.24 -18.74 -10.54
N LYS A 65 4.97 -19.45 -9.67
CA LYS A 65 6.11 -18.89 -8.91
C LYS A 65 7.19 -18.29 -9.82
N GLN A 66 7.45 -18.90 -10.98
CA GLN A 66 8.44 -18.40 -11.94
C GLN A 66 8.02 -17.12 -12.64
N THR A 67 6.72 -16.82 -12.65
CA THR A 67 6.13 -15.63 -13.29
C THR A 67 5.56 -14.64 -12.28
N ALA A 68 5.84 -14.82 -10.98
CA ALA A 68 5.27 -14.02 -9.92
C ALA A 68 6.04 -12.71 -9.64
N ALA A 69 7.04 -12.35 -10.47
CA ALA A 69 7.88 -11.16 -10.31
C ALA A 69 8.59 -11.12 -8.94
N GLY A 70 9.32 -12.20 -8.63
CA GLY A 70 10.13 -12.29 -7.41
C GLY A 70 9.37 -12.45 -6.09
N LYS A 71 8.06 -12.73 -6.12
CA LYS A 71 7.25 -13.00 -4.92
C LYS A 71 7.55 -14.36 -4.30
N GLU A 72 7.70 -14.39 -2.99
CA GLU A 72 7.77 -15.59 -2.16
C GLU A 72 6.34 -16.10 -1.90
N LEU A 73 6.02 -17.31 -2.36
CA LEU A 73 4.68 -17.91 -2.27
C LEU A 73 4.63 -19.20 -1.43
N ASP A 74 5.76 -19.74 -0.96
CA ASP A 74 5.81 -21.06 -0.30
C ASP A 74 5.62 -20.96 1.23
N TYR A 75 6.04 -19.85 1.85
CA TYR A 75 6.12 -19.70 3.31
C TYR A 75 5.43 -18.43 3.83
N GLN A 76 4.53 -17.84 3.04
CA GLN A 76 3.82 -16.62 3.40
C GLN A 76 3.11 -16.70 4.76
N LYS A 77 2.42 -17.82 5.06
CA LYS A 77 1.74 -17.98 6.36
C LYS A 77 2.73 -17.94 7.53
N GLU A 78 3.86 -18.62 7.40
CA GLU A 78 4.91 -18.66 8.40
C GLU A 78 5.55 -17.26 8.59
N SER A 79 5.83 -16.56 7.49
CA SER A 79 6.37 -15.19 7.52
C SER A 79 5.38 -14.19 8.14
N TRP A 80 4.11 -14.26 7.77
CA TRP A 80 3.04 -13.48 8.40
C TRP A 80 2.93 -13.78 9.89
N GLN A 81 2.92 -15.05 10.30
CA GLN A 81 2.85 -15.41 11.72
C GLN A 81 4.05 -14.84 12.52
N ALA A 82 5.25 -14.83 11.94
CA ALA A 82 6.42 -14.21 12.56
C ALA A 82 6.27 -12.68 12.68
N PHE A 83 5.77 -12.03 11.63
CA PHE A 83 5.51 -10.59 11.63
C PHE A 83 4.44 -10.19 12.66
N LEU A 84 3.33 -10.95 12.74
CA LEU A 84 2.26 -10.70 13.70
C LEU A 84 2.71 -10.92 15.14
N THR A 85 3.53 -11.95 15.39
CA THR A 85 4.16 -12.15 16.72
C THR A 85 4.98 -10.92 17.12
N LYS A 86 5.81 -10.42 16.21
CA LYS A 86 6.61 -9.21 16.41
C LYS A 86 5.74 -7.98 16.71
N ALA A 87 4.63 -7.80 15.98
CA ALA A 87 3.67 -6.72 16.24
C ALA A 87 3.02 -6.85 17.61
N ILE A 88 2.60 -8.05 18.02
CA ILE A 88 2.00 -8.31 19.35
C ILE A 88 2.99 -7.99 20.48
N GLU A 89 4.28 -8.27 20.27
CA GLU A 89 5.34 -7.97 21.24
C GLU A 89 5.62 -6.47 21.35
N GLN A 90 5.76 -5.78 20.21
CA GLN A 90 6.11 -4.36 20.16
C GLN A 90 4.92 -3.42 20.39
N LYS A 91 3.70 -3.93 20.18
CA LYS A 91 2.42 -3.24 20.44
C LYS A 91 2.31 -1.87 19.76
N PRO A 92 2.47 -1.78 18.42
CA PRO A 92 2.03 -0.58 17.71
C PRO A 92 0.53 -0.40 17.93
N ASP A 93 0.03 0.82 17.79
CA ASP A 93 -1.41 1.10 17.91
C ASP A 93 -2.19 0.51 16.75
N MET A 94 -1.56 0.51 15.56
CA MET A 94 -2.22 0.12 14.32
C MET A 94 -1.26 -0.61 13.38
N LEU A 95 -1.81 -1.52 12.59
CA LEU A 95 -1.22 -2.03 11.34
C LEU A 95 -2.08 -1.54 10.17
N ILE A 96 -1.45 -1.01 9.13
CA ILE A 96 -2.10 -0.54 7.91
C ILE A 96 -1.58 -1.34 6.72
N ILE A 97 -2.49 -1.83 5.86
CA ILE A 97 -2.15 -2.54 4.63
C ILE A 97 -2.71 -1.82 3.40
N THR A 98 -1.84 -1.35 2.51
CA THR A 98 -2.17 -0.47 1.37
C THR A 98 -2.55 -1.20 0.08
N GLY A 99 -3.22 -2.35 0.17
CA GLY A 99 -3.72 -3.07 -1.00
C GLY A 99 -2.91 -4.30 -1.38
N ASP A 100 -3.42 -4.97 -2.42
CA ASP A 100 -2.96 -6.26 -2.94
C ASP A 100 -2.81 -7.31 -1.84
N LEU A 101 -3.89 -7.42 -1.06
CA LEU A 101 -4.01 -8.31 0.08
C LEU A 101 -3.81 -9.78 -0.33
N THR A 102 -4.27 -10.14 -1.52
CA THR A 102 -4.25 -11.49 -2.07
C THR A 102 -3.44 -11.57 -3.37
N LEU A 103 -3.06 -12.79 -3.78
CA LEU A 103 -2.28 -12.96 -5.00
C LEU A 103 -3.06 -12.55 -6.25
N ASN A 104 -4.29 -13.07 -6.44
CA ASN A 104 -5.20 -12.68 -7.53
C ASN A 104 -6.68 -12.74 -7.10
N GLY A 105 -6.98 -12.27 -5.90
CA GLY A 105 -8.36 -12.05 -5.48
C GLY A 105 -9.07 -13.31 -5.02
N GLU A 106 -8.34 -14.37 -4.66
CA GLU A 106 -8.94 -15.61 -4.19
C GLU A 106 -9.63 -15.40 -2.83
N LYS A 107 -10.95 -15.65 -2.78
CA LYS A 107 -11.75 -15.42 -1.57
C LYS A 107 -11.21 -16.17 -0.35
N VAL A 108 -10.80 -17.42 -0.54
CA VAL A 108 -10.19 -18.25 0.51
C VAL A 108 -8.92 -17.60 1.08
N SER A 109 -8.07 -17.03 0.22
CA SER A 109 -6.85 -16.35 0.67
C SER A 109 -7.18 -15.12 1.52
N ALA A 110 -8.18 -14.32 1.12
CA ALA A 110 -8.62 -13.18 1.91
C ALA A 110 -9.19 -13.59 3.28
N GLU A 111 -10.04 -14.62 3.33
CA GLU A 111 -10.57 -15.16 4.59
C GLU A 111 -9.43 -15.64 5.52
N LYS A 112 -8.41 -16.31 4.97
CA LYS A 112 -7.26 -16.78 5.75
C LYS A 112 -6.33 -15.67 6.19
N LEU A 113 -6.14 -14.63 5.38
CA LEU A 113 -5.42 -13.43 5.82
C LEU A 113 -6.19 -12.71 6.94
N ALA A 114 -7.51 -12.56 6.81
CA ALA A 114 -8.37 -12.00 7.85
C ALA A 114 -8.28 -12.79 9.17
N GLU A 115 -8.29 -14.13 9.12
CA GLU A 115 -8.07 -14.99 10.30
C GLU A 115 -6.72 -14.71 10.98
N LEU A 116 -5.64 -14.51 10.20
CA LEU A 116 -4.33 -14.15 10.74
C LEU A 116 -4.37 -12.77 11.41
N LEU A 117 -4.90 -11.75 10.74
CA LEU A 117 -4.97 -10.37 11.23
C LEU A 117 -5.81 -10.22 12.50
N LYS A 118 -6.82 -11.09 12.69
CA LYS A 118 -7.63 -11.11 13.92
C LYS A 118 -6.81 -11.35 15.19
N GLN A 119 -5.63 -11.96 15.09
CA GLN A 119 -4.70 -12.10 16.22
C GLN A 119 -4.27 -10.73 16.78
N LEU A 120 -4.11 -9.72 15.93
CA LEU A 120 -3.74 -8.35 16.34
C LEU A 120 -4.89 -7.63 17.03
N THR A 121 -6.09 -7.67 16.44
CA THR A 121 -7.27 -7.00 17.01
C THR A 121 -7.67 -7.60 18.36
N ASN A 122 -7.53 -8.92 18.53
CA ASN A 122 -7.68 -9.60 19.83
C ASN A 122 -6.68 -9.13 20.90
N LYS A 123 -5.58 -8.48 20.50
CA LYS A 123 -4.57 -7.89 21.39
C LYS A 123 -4.69 -6.37 21.52
N GLY A 124 -5.74 -5.77 20.95
CA GLY A 124 -5.99 -4.34 21.00
C GLY A 124 -5.17 -3.52 20.01
N ILE A 125 -4.52 -4.18 19.03
CA ILE A 125 -3.84 -3.50 17.91
C ILE A 125 -4.87 -3.37 16.79
N HIS A 126 -5.20 -2.14 16.38
CA HIS A 126 -6.15 -1.94 15.29
C HIS A 126 -5.52 -2.32 13.95
N VAL A 127 -6.33 -2.74 13.00
CA VAL A 127 -5.87 -3.05 11.64
C VAL A 127 -6.75 -2.30 10.65
N PHE A 128 -6.12 -1.75 9.60
CA PHE A 128 -6.80 -1.03 8.53
C PHE A 128 -6.33 -1.54 7.17
N VAL A 129 -7.27 -1.88 6.28
CA VAL A 129 -6.94 -2.38 4.95
C VAL A 129 -7.75 -1.67 3.87
N ILE A 130 -7.12 -1.50 2.71
CA ILE A 130 -7.77 -1.11 1.46
C ILE A 130 -7.49 -2.19 0.40
N PRO A 131 -8.32 -2.31 -0.65
CA PRO A 131 -8.02 -3.21 -1.75
C PRO A 131 -6.88 -2.66 -2.63
N GLY A 132 -6.13 -3.56 -3.27
CA GLY A 132 -5.35 -3.25 -4.46
C GLY A 132 -6.02 -3.77 -5.73
N ASN A 133 -5.30 -3.69 -6.85
CA ASN A 133 -5.88 -4.04 -8.15
C ASN A 133 -6.07 -5.55 -8.35
N HIS A 134 -5.47 -6.37 -7.49
CA HIS A 134 -5.59 -7.83 -7.50
C HIS A 134 -6.68 -8.38 -6.57
N ASP A 135 -7.33 -7.56 -5.75
CA ASP A 135 -8.21 -8.09 -4.70
C ASP A 135 -9.66 -8.32 -5.16
N VAL A 136 -10.30 -7.30 -5.75
CA VAL A 136 -11.76 -7.29 -5.92
C VAL A 136 -12.17 -7.60 -7.36
N ASN A 137 -13.09 -8.54 -7.52
CA ASN A 137 -13.64 -9.01 -8.80
C ASN A 137 -12.55 -9.40 -9.82
N ASP A 138 -11.45 -9.97 -9.33
CA ASP A 138 -10.33 -10.40 -10.15
C ASP A 138 -10.65 -11.72 -10.89
N GLY A 139 -10.61 -11.70 -12.22
CA GLY A 139 -10.83 -12.88 -13.06
C GLY A 139 -9.66 -13.88 -13.07
N TRP A 140 -8.56 -13.59 -12.40
CA TRP A 140 -7.37 -14.42 -12.25
C TRP A 140 -7.35 -15.27 -10.98
N ALA A 141 -8.37 -15.23 -10.12
CA ALA A 141 -8.48 -16.14 -8.97
C ALA A 141 -8.35 -17.61 -9.39
N ARG A 142 -7.27 -18.28 -8.96
CA ARG A 142 -7.00 -19.70 -9.28
C ARG A 142 -6.57 -20.50 -8.06
N LYS A 143 -6.87 -21.80 -8.11
CA LYS A 143 -6.15 -22.83 -7.35
C LYS A 143 -5.28 -23.66 -8.30
N PHE A 144 -4.19 -24.20 -7.79
CA PHE A 144 -3.15 -24.90 -8.53
C PHE A 144 -3.15 -26.38 -8.12
N VAL A 145 -3.57 -27.26 -9.02
CA VAL A 145 -3.68 -28.71 -8.76
C VAL A 145 -3.00 -29.46 -9.88
N ASP A 146 -2.07 -30.34 -9.53
CA ASP A 146 -1.20 -31.08 -10.43
C ASP A 146 -0.52 -30.15 -11.46
N ASP A 147 -0.90 -30.24 -12.74
CA ASP A 147 -0.40 -29.42 -13.84
C ASP A 147 -1.40 -28.38 -14.35
N GLN A 148 -2.56 -28.23 -13.68
CA GLN A 148 -3.65 -27.35 -14.05
C GLN A 148 -3.83 -26.13 -13.13
N GLN A 149 -4.38 -25.06 -13.71
CA GLN A 149 -4.91 -23.91 -12.96
C GLN A 149 -6.44 -23.93 -13.04
N GLU A 150 -7.10 -24.20 -11.92
CA GLU A 150 -8.56 -24.24 -11.84
C GLU A 150 -9.09 -22.92 -11.29
N LYS A 151 -10.26 -22.48 -11.79
CA LYS A 151 -10.94 -21.31 -11.22
C LYS A 151 -11.35 -21.58 -9.77
N THR A 152 -11.23 -20.55 -8.94
CA THR A 152 -11.80 -20.49 -7.59
C THR A 152 -12.60 -19.20 -7.45
N ASP A 153 -13.42 -19.11 -6.40
CA ASP A 153 -14.21 -17.91 -6.13
C ASP A 153 -13.31 -16.70 -5.91
N SER A 154 -13.64 -15.59 -6.54
CA SER A 154 -13.01 -14.30 -6.29
C SER A 154 -13.76 -13.51 -5.22
N ILE A 155 -13.12 -12.50 -4.65
CA ILE A 155 -13.73 -11.57 -3.69
C ILE A 155 -14.65 -10.60 -4.45
N SER A 156 -15.94 -10.53 -4.10
CA SER A 156 -16.82 -9.44 -4.55
C SER A 156 -16.66 -8.17 -3.70
N ILE A 157 -17.27 -7.05 -4.13
CA ILE A 157 -17.28 -5.81 -3.33
C ILE A 157 -17.94 -6.06 -1.96
N ALA A 158 -19.00 -6.87 -1.93
CA ALA A 158 -19.68 -7.24 -0.69
C ALA A 158 -18.80 -8.14 0.19
N ASP A 159 -18.15 -9.16 -0.41
CA ASP A 159 -17.23 -10.05 0.32
C ASP A 159 -16.09 -9.25 0.95
N PHE A 160 -15.51 -8.28 0.23
CA PHE A 160 -14.42 -7.46 0.78
C PHE A 160 -14.83 -6.74 2.06
N LYS A 161 -16.04 -6.13 2.07
CA LYS A 161 -16.57 -5.43 3.24
C LYS A 161 -16.86 -6.38 4.39
N GLU A 162 -17.34 -7.59 4.09
CA GLU A 162 -17.66 -8.61 5.10
C GLU A 162 -16.40 -9.22 5.72
N ILE A 163 -15.49 -9.72 4.88
CA ILE A 163 -14.24 -10.36 5.29
C ILE A 163 -13.38 -9.39 6.10
N PHE A 164 -13.29 -8.13 5.66
CA PHE A 164 -12.45 -7.12 6.29
C PHE A 164 -13.20 -6.14 7.20
N ALA A 165 -14.41 -6.48 7.64
CA ALA A 165 -15.25 -5.61 8.48
C ALA A 165 -14.52 -5.12 9.75
N ASP A 166 -13.84 -6.04 10.45
CA ASP A 166 -13.09 -5.77 11.69
C ASP A 166 -11.79 -4.95 11.44
N PHE A 167 -11.37 -4.81 10.17
CA PHE A 167 -10.06 -4.26 9.77
C PHE A 167 -10.18 -2.96 8.98
N GLY A 168 -11.09 -2.10 9.44
CA GLY A 168 -11.23 -0.73 8.95
C GLY A 168 -12.65 -0.25 9.08
N TYR A 169 -13.58 -0.95 8.42
CA TYR A 169 -14.97 -0.52 8.32
C TYR A 169 -15.61 -0.31 9.70
N GLN A 170 -15.57 -1.28 10.63
CA GLN A 170 -16.19 -1.09 11.95
C GLN A 170 -15.62 0.08 12.77
N ASN A 171 -14.39 0.51 12.47
CA ASN A 171 -13.71 1.61 13.16
C ASN A 171 -13.78 2.93 12.36
N ALA A 172 -14.49 2.95 11.22
CA ALA A 172 -14.56 4.11 10.35
C ALA A 172 -15.57 5.15 10.85
N THR A 173 -15.16 6.41 10.80
CA THR A 173 -16.02 7.57 11.07
C THR A 173 -16.98 7.83 9.91
N ASN A 174 -16.51 7.66 8.67
CA ASN A 174 -17.29 7.90 7.46
C ASN A 174 -16.87 6.94 6.34
N TYR A 175 -17.76 6.75 5.35
CA TYR A 175 -17.56 5.84 4.22
C TYR A 175 -17.96 6.53 2.92
N ASP A 176 -17.17 6.35 1.87
CA ASP A 176 -17.65 6.68 0.53
C ASP A 176 -18.70 5.66 0.09
N LYS A 177 -19.81 6.14 -0.45
CA LYS A 177 -20.87 5.29 -1.01
C LYS A 177 -20.55 4.77 -2.41
N SER A 178 -19.48 5.27 -3.02
CA SER A 178 -19.13 5.01 -4.43
C SER A 178 -17.89 4.13 -4.63
N SER A 179 -17.19 3.78 -3.55
CA SER A 179 -15.98 2.95 -3.54
C SER A 179 -15.88 2.15 -2.23
N LEU A 180 -14.75 1.46 -2.04
CA LEU A 180 -14.36 0.84 -0.77
C LEU A 180 -13.58 1.82 0.16
N SER A 181 -13.64 3.13 -0.11
CA SER A 181 -12.95 4.15 0.69
C SER A 181 -13.66 4.45 2.00
N TYR A 182 -12.90 4.80 3.04
CA TYR A 182 -13.41 5.20 4.35
C TYR A 182 -12.44 6.13 5.09
N SER A 183 -12.94 6.83 6.10
CA SER A 183 -12.17 7.76 6.94
C SER A 183 -12.20 7.34 8.40
N VAL A 184 -11.15 7.67 9.15
CA VAL A 184 -11.02 7.37 10.58
C VAL A 184 -10.55 8.62 11.32
N ALA A 185 -11.32 9.06 12.30
CA ALA A 185 -10.88 10.06 13.27
C ALA A 185 -9.95 9.41 14.31
N VAL A 186 -8.65 9.43 14.05
CA VAL A 186 -7.67 8.63 14.81
C VAL A 186 -7.50 9.18 16.22
N ASN A 187 -7.25 10.48 16.35
CA ASN A 187 -7.19 11.17 17.63
C ASN A 187 -7.54 12.66 17.45
N LYS A 188 -7.31 13.48 18.48
CA LYS A 188 -7.59 14.93 18.42
C LYS A 188 -6.77 15.70 17.39
N LYS A 189 -5.70 15.10 16.85
CA LYS A 189 -4.75 15.75 15.95
C LYS A 189 -4.79 15.18 14.54
N TYR A 190 -5.10 13.89 14.38
CA TYR A 190 -4.99 13.19 13.10
C TYR A 190 -6.31 12.56 12.68
N ASN A 191 -6.64 12.74 11.40
CA ASN A 191 -7.60 11.93 10.64
C ASN A 191 -6.84 11.11 9.60
N PHE A 192 -7.27 9.88 9.33
CA PHE A 192 -6.72 9.06 8.24
C PHE A 192 -7.79 8.85 7.16
N LEU A 193 -7.37 8.92 5.90
CA LEU A 193 -8.19 8.59 4.73
C LEU A 193 -7.65 7.34 4.05
N PHE A 194 -8.50 6.33 3.93
CA PHE A 194 -8.20 5.06 3.28
C PHE A 194 -8.95 5.03 1.95
N LEU A 195 -8.22 5.09 0.83
CA LEU A 195 -8.79 5.33 -0.49
C LEU A 195 -8.66 4.12 -1.40
N ASP A 196 -9.82 3.63 -1.85
CA ASP A 196 -9.92 2.71 -2.97
C ASP A 196 -9.73 3.47 -4.29
N SER A 197 -8.60 3.21 -4.93
CA SER A 197 -8.20 3.81 -6.22
C SER A 197 -8.42 2.85 -7.39
N ASN A 198 -8.98 1.67 -7.17
CA ASN A 198 -8.91 0.57 -8.12
C ASN A 198 -10.04 0.61 -9.17
N LEU A 199 -9.76 -0.01 -10.32
CA LEU A 199 -10.68 -0.15 -11.44
C LEU A 199 -11.05 -1.62 -11.64
N TYR A 200 -12.06 -2.08 -10.92
CA TYR A 200 -12.61 -3.42 -11.04
C TYR A 200 -14.08 -3.40 -11.53
N PRO A 201 -14.55 -4.48 -12.20
CA PRO A 201 -15.95 -4.63 -12.58
C PRO A 201 -16.90 -4.60 -11.38
N LYS A 202 -18.17 -4.26 -11.60
CA LYS A 202 -19.22 -4.44 -10.58
C LYS A 202 -19.50 -5.93 -10.38
N ASP A 203 -20.03 -6.30 -9.22
CA ASP A 203 -20.33 -7.70 -8.86
C ASP A 203 -21.26 -8.42 -9.86
N ASN A 204 -22.11 -7.68 -10.58
CA ASN A 204 -23.01 -8.21 -11.59
C ASN A 204 -22.45 -8.21 -13.01
N GLN A 205 -21.17 -7.87 -13.19
CA GLN A 205 -20.48 -7.86 -14.47
C GLN A 205 -19.49 -9.04 -14.56
N PRO A 206 -19.17 -9.52 -15.77
CA PRO A 206 -18.15 -10.54 -15.93
C PRO A 206 -16.81 -10.07 -15.39
N GLN A 207 -16.16 -10.93 -14.60
CA GLN A 207 -14.80 -10.72 -14.16
C GLN A 207 -13.85 -10.74 -15.37
N THR A 208 -12.88 -9.85 -15.35
CA THR A 208 -11.84 -9.73 -16.39
C THR A 208 -10.46 -9.87 -15.77
N ARG A 209 -9.43 -9.85 -16.62
CA ARG A 209 -8.07 -9.56 -16.13
C ARG A 209 -8.09 -8.29 -15.27
N PRO A 210 -7.34 -8.23 -14.15
CA PRO A 210 -7.29 -7.06 -13.29
C PRO A 210 -6.75 -5.85 -14.07
N THR A 211 -7.37 -4.70 -13.83
CA THR A 211 -6.90 -3.43 -14.41
C THR A 211 -5.75 -2.92 -13.57
N THR A 212 -4.54 -2.85 -14.13
CA THR A 212 -3.37 -2.35 -13.40
C THR A 212 -3.49 -0.87 -13.00
N GLY A 213 -4.17 -0.06 -13.81
CA GLY A 213 -4.33 1.38 -13.57
C GLY A 213 -5.42 1.74 -12.56
N GLY A 214 -5.21 2.87 -11.89
CA GLY A 214 -6.10 3.40 -10.86
C GLY A 214 -6.67 4.79 -11.15
N THR A 215 -7.72 5.19 -10.45
CA THR A 215 -8.34 6.52 -10.54
C THR A 215 -9.14 6.82 -9.27
N ILE A 216 -8.97 8.02 -8.72
CA ILE A 216 -9.91 8.54 -7.72
C ILE A 216 -11.15 9.06 -8.45
N ARG A 217 -12.23 8.26 -8.43
CA ARG A 217 -13.46 8.57 -9.17
C ARG A 217 -14.04 9.90 -8.70
N ARG A 218 -14.71 10.64 -9.60
CA ARG A 218 -15.27 11.98 -9.29
C ARG A 218 -16.13 12.03 -8.01
N LYS A 219 -16.96 11.01 -7.75
CA LYS A 219 -17.78 10.95 -6.52
C LYS A 219 -16.90 10.78 -5.28
N THR A 220 -15.92 9.89 -5.35
CA THR A 220 -14.92 9.67 -4.29
C THR A 220 -14.07 10.92 -4.09
N MET A 221 -13.65 11.62 -5.15
CA MET A 221 -12.92 12.89 -5.07
C MET A 221 -13.72 13.96 -4.32
N ASN A 222 -15.03 14.06 -4.59
CA ASN A 222 -15.90 14.98 -3.87
C ASN A 222 -16.01 14.60 -2.38
N TRP A 223 -16.19 13.32 -2.09
CA TRP A 223 -16.20 12.82 -0.71
C TRP A 223 -14.86 13.11 0.01
N VAL A 224 -13.72 12.91 -0.65
CA VAL A 224 -12.39 13.27 -0.10
C VAL A 224 -12.33 14.76 0.25
N LYS A 225 -12.79 15.66 -0.63
CA LYS A 225 -12.84 17.10 -0.35
C LYS A 225 -13.72 17.42 0.87
N GLU A 226 -14.85 16.73 1.03
CA GLU A 226 -15.71 16.89 2.20
C GLU A 226 -14.98 16.47 3.49
N GLN A 227 -14.30 15.32 3.49
CA GLN A 227 -13.54 14.85 4.65
C GLN A 227 -12.36 15.76 5.00
N LEU A 228 -11.65 16.28 4.00
CA LEU A 228 -10.52 17.19 4.20
C LEU A 228 -10.97 18.57 4.70
N GLU A 229 -12.13 19.07 4.23
CA GLU A 229 -12.72 20.30 4.72
C GLU A 229 -13.17 20.18 6.19
N GLU A 230 -13.77 19.05 6.57
CA GLU A 230 -14.10 18.74 7.96
C GLU A 230 -12.85 18.72 8.84
N ALA A 231 -11.80 17.98 8.44
CA ALA A 231 -10.53 17.94 9.17
C ALA A 231 -9.91 19.34 9.34
N LYS A 232 -9.98 20.18 8.31
CA LYS A 232 -9.49 21.57 8.34
C LYS A 232 -10.26 22.43 9.34
N GLN A 233 -11.59 22.32 9.37
CA GLN A 233 -12.43 23.05 10.34
C GLN A 233 -12.12 22.63 11.79
N GLU A 234 -11.79 21.36 11.98
CA GLU A 234 -11.38 20.79 13.28
C GLU A 234 -9.89 21.00 13.61
N LYS A 235 -9.11 21.59 12.68
CA LYS A 235 -7.66 21.80 12.80
C LYS A 235 -6.87 20.50 13.00
N LYS A 236 -7.34 19.41 12.39
CA LYS A 236 -6.67 18.11 12.34
C LYS A 236 -5.84 17.99 11.07
N GLN A 237 -4.74 17.25 11.16
CA GLN A 237 -3.93 16.85 10.02
C GLN A 237 -4.51 15.57 9.41
N THR A 238 -4.60 15.50 8.09
CA THR A 238 -5.01 14.28 7.40
C THR A 238 -3.82 13.57 6.77
N LEU A 239 -3.67 12.27 7.01
CA LEU A 239 -2.78 11.39 6.24
C LEU A 239 -3.61 10.50 5.30
N VAL A 240 -3.10 10.22 4.11
CA VAL A 240 -3.81 9.46 3.09
C VAL A 240 -3.12 8.11 2.86
N PHE A 241 -3.91 7.06 2.68
CA PHE A 241 -3.47 5.70 2.37
C PHE A 241 -4.20 5.23 1.13
N MET A 242 -3.47 4.82 0.09
CA MET A 242 -4.04 4.34 -1.17
C MET A 242 -3.13 3.30 -1.81
N HIS A 243 -3.64 2.47 -2.71
CA HIS A 243 -2.81 1.45 -3.34
C HIS A 243 -1.89 2.02 -4.43
N HIS A 244 -2.48 2.68 -5.43
CA HIS A 244 -1.76 3.27 -6.56
C HIS A 244 -0.97 4.53 -6.16
N ASN A 245 0.03 4.90 -6.97
CA ASN A 245 0.88 6.05 -6.65
C ASN A 245 0.29 7.38 -7.14
N ILE A 246 0.75 8.49 -6.55
CA ILE A 246 0.48 9.86 -7.02
C ILE A 246 1.66 10.48 -7.77
N TYR A 247 2.87 9.94 -7.58
CA TYR A 247 4.08 10.31 -8.32
C TYR A 247 4.65 9.15 -9.13
N ALA A 248 5.42 9.51 -10.16
CA ALA A 248 6.20 8.56 -10.95
C ALA A 248 7.53 8.25 -10.24
N HIS A 249 7.52 7.28 -9.33
CA HIS A 249 8.72 6.75 -8.65
C HIS A 249 9.68 6.00 -9.58
N ASN A 250 9.26 5.75 -10.82
CA ASN A 250 10.16 5.40 -11.91
C ASN A 250 9.66 6.05 -13.20
N ASN A 251 10.51 6.86 -13.83
CA ASN A 251 10.13 7.61 -15.03
C ASN A 251 9.86 6.72 -16.26
N LEU A 252 10.43 5.52 -16.31
CA LEU A 252 10.24 4.57 -17.41
C LEU A 252 8.98 3.71 -17.21
N LEU A 253 8.60 3.42 -15.97
CA LEU A 253 7.55 2.47 -15.57
C LEU A 253 6.44 3.14 -14.73
N SER A 254 5.91 4.28 -15.18
CA SER A 254 4.85 5.01 -14.46
C SER A 254 3.44 4.75 -14.98
N THR A 255 3.30 4.32 -16.24
CA THR A 255 1.99 4.13 -16.88
C THR A 255 1.25 2.95 -16.26
N GLY A 256 0.07 3.21 -15.71
CA GLY A 256 -0.73 2.22 -15.00
C GLY A 256 -0.35 2.05 -13.53
N PHE A 257 0.75 2.65 -13.06
CA PHE A 257 1.12 2.63 -11.64
C PHE A 257 0.69 3.91 -10.92
N VAL A 258 0.85 5.06 -11.60
CA VAL A 258 0.32 6.34 -11.16
C VAL A 258 -1.18 6.42 -11.50
N ILE A 259 -2.01 6.94 -10.58
CA ILE A 259 -3.44 7.13 -10.87
C ILE A 259 -3.66 8.06 -12.07
N ASN A 260 -4.67 7.75 -12.88
CA ASN A 260 -4.93 8.46 -14.14
C ASN A 260 -5.23 9.96 -13.95
N ASN A 261 -5.74 10.36 -12.79
CA ASN A 261 -6.04 11.75 -12.43
C ASN A 261 -5.14 12.29 -11.31
N ALA A 262 -3.86 11.88 -11.29
CA ALA A 262 -2.89 12.27 -10.26
C ALA A 262 -2.76 13.79 -10.12
N ASP A 263 -2.64 14.55 -11.21
CA ASP A 263 -2.47 16.01 -11.13
C ASP A 263 -3.65 16.71 -10.43
N GLU A 264 -4.89 16.30 -10.75
CA GLU A 264 -6.08 16.81 -10.06
C GLU A 264 -6.04 16.43 -8.58
N PHE A 265 -5.73 15.17 -8.28
CA PHE A 265 -5.74 14.68 -6.90
C PHE A 265 -4.66 15.34 -6.05
N LYS A 266 -3.43 15.43 -6.56
CA LYS A 266 -2.31 16.13 -5.92
C LYS A 266 -2.64 17.59 -5.64
N GLN A 267 -3.33 18.27 -6.56
CA GLN A 267 -3.77 19.64 -6.34
C GLN A 267 -4.78 19.74 -5.18
N VAL A 268 -5.72 18.79 -5.07
CA VAL A 268 -6.64 18.72 -3.94
C VAL A 268 -5.88 18.48 -2.64
N LEU A 269 -4.98 17.51 -2.59
CA LEU A 269 -4.17 17.22 -1.40
C LEU A 269 -3.37 18.45 -0.94
N ALA A 270 -2.74 19.17 -1.88
CA ALA A 270 -2.00 20.39 -1.60
C ALA A 270 -2.89 21.54 -1.09
N ASP A 271 -4.08 21.75 -1.68
CA ASP A 271 -5.01 22.81 -1.26
C ASP A 271 -5.52 22.62 0.18
N TYR A 272 -5.57 21.37 0.65
CA TYR A 272 -5.93 21.00 2.02
C TYR A 272 -4.72 20.70 2.91
N GLN A 273 -3.50 20.94 2.41
CA GLN A 273 -2.25 20.77 3.16
C GLN A 273 -2.07 19.35 3.72
N VAL A 274 -2.48 18.33 2.96
CA VAL A 274 -2.14 16.93 3.25
C VAL A 274 -0.62 16.76 3.10
N PRO A 275 0.10 16.22 4.09
CA PRO A 275 1.55 16.22 4.06
C PRO A 275 2.12 14.91 3.52
N ILE A 276 1.46 13.79 3.83
CA ILE A 276 1.92 12.43 3.50
C ILE A 276 0.80 11.61 2.87
N VAL A 277 1.15 10.94 1.78
CA VAL A 277 0.41 9.81 1.18
C VAL A 277 1.26 8.55 1.38
N PHE A 278 0.63 7.46 1.82
CA PHE A 278 1.23 6.13 1.83
C PHE A 278 0.64 5.30 0.70
N SER A 279 1.51 4.67 -0.09
CA SER A 279 1.10 3.80 -1.20
C SER A 279 1.97 2.56 -1.39
N GLY A 280 1.66 1.78 -2.42
CA GLY A 280 2.26 0.49 -2.75
C GLY A 280 2.38 0.29 -4.24
N HIS A 281 1.89 -0.87 -4.74
CA HIS A 281 1.63 -1.20 -6.14
C HIS A 281 2.88 -1.42 -7.01
N ILE A 282 3.87 -0.53 -6.97
CA ILE A 282 5.13 -0.69 -7.71
C ILE A 282 6.10 -1.69 -7.04
N HIS A 283 5.79 -2.10 -5.81
CA HIS A 283 6.57 -3.01 -4.96
C HIS A 283 7.97 -2.52 -4.58
N ALA A 284 8.42 -1.36 -5.05
CA ALA A 284 9.69 -0.75 -4.67
C ALA A 284 9.50 0.15 -3.44
N GLN A 285 10.45 0.07 -2.51
CA GLN A 285 10.54 1.04 -1.42
C GLN A 285 11.06 2.36 -1.98
N ASP A 286 10.25 3.42 -1.93
CA ASP A 286 10.65 4.73 -2.44
C ASP A 286 9.98 5.86 -1.65
N ILE A 287 10.64 7.01 -1.51
CA ILE A 287 10.04 8.21 -0.95
C ILE A 287 10.24 9.38 -1.93
N MET A 288 9.14 10.00 -2.33
CA MET A 288 9.18 11.16 -3.21
C MET A 288 8.46 12.35 -2.59
N THR A 289 9.11 13.50 -2.58
CA THR A 289 8.52 14.78 -2.16
C THR A 289 8.54 15.77 -3.31
N GLU A 290 7.38 16.35 -3.61
CA GLU A 290 7.26 17.53 -4.47
C GLU A 290 6.71 18.71 -3.65
N THR A 291 7.06 19.93 -4.07
CA THR A 291 6.40 21.14 -3.58
C THR A 291 5.34 21.56 -4.59
N ILE A 292 4.08 21.51 -4.20
CA ILE A 292 2.94 21.91 -5.02
C ILE A 292 2.44 23.24 -4.48
N LYS A 293 2.57 24.29 -5.31
CA LYS A 293 2.43 25.70 -4.89
C LYS A 293 3.44 26.05 -3.78
N GLU A 294 3.01 26.02 -2.53
CA GLU A 294 3.81 26.36 -1.34
C GLU A 294 3.79 25.24 -0.28
N HIS A 295 3.25 24.07 -0.62
CA HIS A 295 3.07 22.95 0.30
C HIS A 295 3.89 21.75 -0.17
N GLN A 296 4.67 21.17 0.74
CA GLN A 296 5.33 19.88 0.49
C GLN A 296 4.29 18.76 0.61
N LEU A 297 4.23 17.91 -0.42
CA LEU A 297 3.44 16.69 -0.43
C LEU A 297 4.39 15.54 -0.68
N THR A 298 4.53 14.67 0.32
CA THR A 298 5.38 13.49 0.24
C THR A 298 4.54 12.24 0.01
N GLU A 299 4.99 11.38 -0.89
CA GLU A 299 4.51 10.01 -1.02
C GLU A 299 5.57 9.06 -0.46
N ILE A 300 5.14 8.12 0.38
CA ILE A 300 5.97 7.03 0.89
C ILE A 300 5.39 5.74 0.32
N VAL A 301 6.14 5.12 -0.58
CA VAL A 301 5.81 3.81 -1.14
C VAL A 301 6.49 2.74 -0.31
N SER A 302 5.72 1.78 0.19
CA SER A 302 6.29 0.61 0.85
C SER A 302 6.64 -0.45 -0.19
N SER A 303 7.81 -1.08 -0.08
CA SER A 303 8.10 -2.26 -0.89
C SER A 303 7.07 -3.37 -0.62
N SER A 304 6.84 -4.26 -1.60
CA SER A 304 5.95 -5.39 -1.39
C SER A 304 6.44 -6.31 -0.27
N PHE A 305 5.54 -6.67 0.64
CA PHE A 305 5.84 -7.61 1.71
C PHE A 305 6.04 -9.04 1.22
N SER A 306 5.61 -9.33 -0.02
CA SER A 306 5.77 -10.63 -0.66
C SER A 306 7.13 -10.80 -1.34
N ILE A 307 7.93 -9.74 -1.49
CA ILE A 307 9.27 -9.80 -2.08
C ILE A 307 10.35 -9.49 -1.04
N ALA A 308 11.63 -9.66 -1.40
CA ALA A 308 12.74 -9.26 -0.55
C ALA A 308 12.83 -7.73 -0.42
N PRO A 309 13.11 -7.18 0.78
CA PRO A 309 13.50 -7.87 2.02
C PRO A 309 12.33 -8.13 3.01
N GLN A 310 11.08 -8.15 2.53
CA GLN A 310 9.86 -8.07 3.35
C GLN A 310 9.87 -6.85 4.28
N ALA A 311 10.03 -5.67 3.67
CA ALA A 311 10.08 -4.45 4.43
C ALA A 311 8.68 -4.01 4.90
N TYR A 312 8.67 -3.24 5.98
CA TYR A 312 7.50 -2.55 6.50
C TYR A 312 7.92 -1.20 7.08
N GLY A 313 7.03 -0.22 7.02
CA GLY A 313 7.22 1.09 7.61
C GLY A 313 6.86 1.10 9.09
N VAL A 314 7.67 1.74 9.92
CA VAL A 314 7.29 2.14 11.29
C VAL A 314 7.13 3.66 11.30
N VAL A 315 5.92 4.12 11.61
CA VAL A 315 5.58 5.54 11.68
C VAL A 315 5.28 5.94 13.12
N LYS A 316 5.91 7.03 13.57
CA LYS A 316 5.65 7.66 14.86
C LYS A 316 5.15 9.08 14.63
N LEU A 317 3.98 9.37 15.20
CA LEU A 317 3.37 10.69 15.23
C LEU A 317 3.34 11.19 16.67
N ASP A 318 3.81 12.41 16.91
CA ASP A 318 3.70 13.05 18.23
C ASP A 318 3.54 14.57 18.04
N GLY A 319 2.36 15.09 18.38
CA GLY A 319 1.99 16.46 18.05
C GLY A 319 2.07 16.71 16.54
N ASN A 320 2.97 17.59 16.10
CA ASN A 320 3.26 17.84 14.69
C ASN A 320 4.48 17.06 14.16
N SER A 321 5.14 16.27 15.00
CA SER A 321 6.32 15.50 14.59
C SER A 321 5.90 14.25 13.83
N PHE A 322 6.54 14.02 12.70
CA PHE A 322 6.42 12.82 11.89
C PHE A 322 7.78 12.14 11.76
N HIS A 323 7.82 10.84 12.03
CA HIS A 323 8.98 10.01 11.75
C HIS A 323 8.56 8.70 11.09
N TYR A 324 9.07 8.45 9.89
CA TYR A 324 9.01 7.17 9.20
C TYR A 324 10.39 6.50 9.24
N GLN A 325 10.39 5.19 9.44
CA GLN A 325 11.58 4.34 9.33
C GLN A 325 11.19 3.00 8.72
N LYS A 326 11.82 2.64 7.59
CA LYS A 326 11.77 1.28 7.05
C LYS A 326 12.40 0.29 8.03
N LYS A 327 11.76 -0.85 8.23
CA LYS A 327 12.24 -2.03 8.94
C LYS A 327 12.07 -3.25 8.06
N GLU A 328 12.78 -4.32 8.37
CA GLU A 328 12.73 -5.58 7.62
C GLU A 328 12.17 -6.68 8.53
N ASN A 329 11.37 -7.57 7.96
CA ASN A 329 10.83 -8.71 8.70
C ASN A 329 11.86 -9.85 8.79
N THR A 330 12.95 -9.66 9.51
CA THR A 330 13.91 -10.74 9.78
C THR A 330 13.29 -11.76 10.73
N HIS A 331 13.27 -13.04 10.34
CA HIS A 331 12.78 -14.17 11.11
C HIS A 331 13.32 -15.49 10.52
N SER A 332 13.13 -16.59 11.26
CA SER A 332 13.44 -17.94 10.77
C SER A 332 12.16 -18.68 10.39
N VAL A 333 12.23 -19.49 9.34
CA VAL A 333 11.17 -20.44 8.97
C VAL A 333 11.76 -21.85 9.12
N SER A 334 11.01 -22.79 9.70
CA SER A 334 11.53 -24.10 10.15
C SER A 334 12.27 -24.93 9.09
N LYS A 335 12.06 -24.66 7.80
CA LYS A 335 12.69 -25.35 6.67
C LYS A 335 13.77 -24.53 5.95
N ILE A 336 13.98 -23.28 6.35
CA ILE A 336 14.91 -22.34 5.69
C ILE A 336 15.80 -21.72 6.76
N GLU A 337 17.08 -22.10 6.77
CA GLU A 337 18.06 -21.66 7.77
C GLU A 337 18.21 -20.12 7.80
N ASN A 338 18.32 -19.50 6.62
CA ASN A 338 18.37 -18.05 6.47
C ASN A 338 17.26 -17.59 5.50
N TYR A 339 16.09 -17.30 6.05
CA TYR A 339 14.92 -16.91 5.26
C TYR A 339 15.13 -15.60 4.49
N SER A 340 15.82 -14.62 5.10
CA SER A 340 16.12 -13.34 4.45
C SER A 340 17.03 -13.50 3.23
N GLU A 341 18.03 -14.38 3.29
CA GLU A 341 18.87 -14.66 2.10
C GLU A 341 18.08 -15.45 1.05
N TYR A 342 17.27 -16.42 1.46
CA TYR A 342 16.43 -17.21 0.55
C TYR A 342 15.51 -16.33 -0.33
N ILE A 343 14.79 -15.38 0.28
CA ILE A 343 13.90 -14.49 -0.48
C ILE A 343 14.68 -13.51 -1.36
N LYS A 344 15.86 -13.07 -0.91
CA LYS A 344 16.75 -12.19 -1.68
C LYS A 344 17.27 -12.92 -2.90
N ASP A 345 17.74 -14.15 -2.76
CA ASP A 345 18.16 -15.00 -3.87
C ASP A 345 17.00 -15.22 -4.85
N LEU A 346 15.80 -15.50 -4.35
CA LEU A 346 14.60 -15.66 -5.19
C LEU A 346 14.34 -14.40 -6.04
N PHE A 347 14.44 -13.21 -5.44
CA PHE A 347 14.25 -11.93 -6.12
C PHE A 347 15.37 -11.61 -7.11
N VAL A 348 16.63 -11.82 -6.72
CA VAL A 348 17.80 -11.60 -7.58
C VAL A 348 17.75 -12.53 -8.79
N GLU A 349 17.37 -13.80 -8.62
CA GLU A 349 17.17 -14.74 -9.73
C GLU A 349 16.04 -14.31 -10.67
N ASP A 350 15.01 -13.64 -10.19
CA ASP A 350 13.98 -13.03 -11.04
C ASP A 350 14.54 -11.90 -11.91
N GLY A 351 15.32 -11.00 -11.32
CA GLY A 351 16.02 -9.95 -12.07
C GLY A 351 17.06 -10.52 -13.06
N LYS A 352 17.74 -11.60 -12.71
CA LYS A 352 18.65 -12.33 -13.63
C LYS A 352 17.89 -12.89 -14.82
N ARG A 353 16.70 -13.50 -14.62
CA ARG A 353 15.87 -14.00 -15.72
C ARG A 353 15.49 -12.89 -16.71
N LEU A 354 15.14 -11.70 -16.22
CA LEU A 354 14.91 -10.53 -17.07
C LEU A 354 16.17 -10.17 -17.87
N GLY A 355 17.32 -10.13 -17.19
CA GLY A 355 18.63 -9.88 -17.82
C GLY A 355 18.94 -10.87 -18.94
N TYR A 356 18.85 -12.18 -18.66
CA TYR A 356 19.06 -13.23 -19.66
C TYR A 356 18.12 -13.08 -20.85
N SER A 357 16.81 -12.95 -20.61
CA SER A 357 15.81 -12.85 -21.68
C SER A 357 16.15 -11.71 -22.64
N GLN A 358 16.36 -10.51 -22.10
CA GLN A 358 16.58 -9.32 -22.92
C GLN A 358 17.94 -9.34 -23.65
N LEU A 359 18.98 -9.91 -23.05
CA LEU A 359 20.29 -10.03 -23.70
C LEU A 359 20.30 -11.10 -24.80
N ILE A 360 19.64 -12.23 -24.59
CA ILE A 360 19.47 -13.27 -25.60
C ILE A 360 18.65 -12.72 -26.78
N ASP A 361 17.55 -12.02 -26.51
CA ASP A 361 16.73 -11.36 -27.54
C ASP A 361 17.52 -10.31 -28.32
N SER A 362 18.53 -9.70 -27.68
CA SER A 362 19.46 -8.76 -28.31
C SER A 362 20.64 -9.44 -29.04
N GLY A 363 20.68 -10.77 -29.09
CA GLY A 363 21.66 -11.55 -29.85
C GLY A 363 22.95 -11.89 -29.10
N VAL A 364 23.01 -11.71 -27.78
CA VAL A 364 24.17 -12.13 -26.98
C VAL A 364 24.14 -13.64 -26.76
N SER A 365 25.17 -14.35 -27.23
CA SER A 365 25.28 -15.82 -27.12
C SER A 365 26.45 -16.30 -26.26
N ASP A 366 27.32 -15.40 -25.82
CA ASP A 366 28.46 -15.71 -24.96
C ASP A 366 27.97 -15.92 -23.52
N SER A 367 28.07 -17.15 -23.02
CA SER A 367 27.51 -17.53 -21.71
C SER A 367 28.13 -16.73 -20.56
N ARG A 368 29.43 -16.45 -20.60
CA ARG A 368 30.08 -15.67 -19.56
C ARG A 368 29.56 -14.25 -19.52
N LYS A 369 29.39 -13.62 -20.70
CA LYS A 369 28.81 -12.27 -20.77
C LYS A 369 27.37 -12.23 -20.29
N LEU A 370 26.58 -13.25 -20.65
CA LEU A 370 25.21 -13.39 -20.19
C LEU A 370 25.16 -13.46 -18.66
N ASP A 371 25.94 -14.35 -18.05
CA ASP A 371 25.97 -14.54 -16.60
C ASP A 371 26.38 -13.26 -15.87
N THR A 372 27.49 -12.63 -16.28
CA THR A 372 28.00 -11.39 -15.67
C THR A 372 27.01 -10.23 -15.78
N ALA A 373 26.35 -10.07 -16.92
CA ALA A 373 25.35 -9.02 -17.10
C ALA A 373 24.04 -9.31 -16.37
N ALA A 374 23.57 -10.55 -16.36
CA ALA A 374 22.37 -10.95 -15.64
C ALA A 374 22.55 -10.78 -14.13
N GLU A 375 23.71 -11.15 -13.57
CA GLU A 375 24.04 -10.93 -12.15
C GLU A 375 24.02 -9.44 -11.79
N PHE A 376 24.60 -8.59 -12.63
CA PHE A 376 24.53 -7.14 -12.46
C PHE A 376 23.07 -6.64 -12.46
N MET A 377 22.26 -7.10 -13.42
CA MET A 377 20.84 -6.76 -13.51
C MET A 377 20.09 -7.17 -12.24
N GLY A 378 20.21 -8.41 -11.79
CA GLY A 378 19.55 -8.90 -10.57
C GLY A 378 19.92 -8.08 -9.33
N ARG A 379 21.20 -7.74 -9.18
CA ARG A 379 21.70 -6.94 -8.05
C ARG A 379 21.17 -5.50 -8.08
N VAL A 380 21.21 -4.82 -9.22
CA VAL A 380 20.69 -3.44 -9.32
C VAL A 380 19.18 -3.41 -9.14
N ASN A 381 18.46 -4.40 -9.67
CA ASN A 381 17.01 -4.52 -9.46
C ASN A 381 16.69 -4.67 -7.97
N TYR A 382 17.40 -5.56 -7.26
CA TYR A 382 17.24 -5.70 -5.81
C TYR A 382 17.50 -4.39 -5.05
N ARG A 383 18.51 -3.60 -5.45
CA ARG A 383 18.80 -2.31 -4.81
C ARG A 383 17.63 -1.33 -4.92
N PHE A 384 17.08 -1.16 -6.12
CA PHE A 384 15.92 -0.29 -6.34
C PHE A 384 14.69 -0.76 -5.55
N PHE A 385 14.30 -2.03 -5.68
CA PHE A 385 13.11 -2.53 -4.99
C PHE A 385 13.22 -2.51 -3.46
N SER A 386 14.44 -2.57 -2.92
CA SER A 386 14.71 -2.47 -1.48
C SER A 386 14.92 -1.03 -0.97
N GLY A 387 14.89 -0.02 -1.84
CA GLY A 387 15.11 1.40 -1.51
C GLY A 387 16.56 1.71 -1.13
N ASN A 388 17.52 1.03 -1.77
CA ASN A 388 18.96 1.16 -1.52
C ASN A 388 19.69 1.77 -2.73
N ASP A 389 19.02 2.66 -3.46
CA ASP A 389 19.49 3.37 -4.64
C ASP A 389 19.65 4.88 -4.43
N PHE A 390 19.30 5.45 -3.28
CA PHE A 390 19.73 6.81 -2.90
C PHE A 390 21.25 6.88 -2.62
N ILE A 391 22.05 6.94 -3.68
CA ILE A 391 23.52 6.94 -3.65
C ILE A 391 24.12 8.17 -4.35
N THR A 392 25.41 8.41 -4.11
CA THR A 392 26.15 9.52 -4.73
C THR A 392 26.45 9.27 -6.21
N ASP A 393 26.71 10.36 -6.96
CA ASP A 393 27.10 10.26 -8.36
C ASP A 393 28.42 9.46 -8.54
N GLU A 394 29.35 9.50 -7.57
CA GLU A 394 30.59 8.71 -7.60
C GLU A 394 30.33 7.20 -7.48
N GLU A 395 29.39 6.82 -6.62
CA GLU A 395 28.97 5.42 -6.49
C GLU A 395 28.25 4.93 -7.76
N VAL A 396 27.46 5.79 -8.41
CA VAL A 396 26.87 5.48 -9.72
C VAL A 396 27.94 5.24 -10.78
N GLU A 397 28.94 6.11 -10.88
CA GLU A 397 30.04 5.92 -11.83
C GLU A 397 30.82 4.63 -11.55
N THR A 398 30.97 4.26 -10.27
CA THR A 398 31.57 2.98 -9.88
C THR A 398 30.73 1.78 -10.36
N LEU A 399 29.41 1.81 -10.18
CA LEU A 399 28.50 0.77 -10.68
C LEU A 399 28.51 0.70 -12.20
N LYS A 400 28.55 1.85 -12.87
CA LYS A 400 28.61 1.93 -14.34
C LYS A 400 29.95 1.45 -14.89
N ALA A 401 31.04 1.51 -14.13
CA ALA A 401 32.33 0.97 -14.54
C ALA A 401 32.38 -0.57 -14.54
N GLU A 402 31.45 -1.25 -13.87
CA GLU A 402 31.43 -2.71 -13.79
C GLU A 402 31.20 -3.38 -15.15
N GLU A 403 31.80 -4.55 -15.35
CA GLU A 403 31.72 -5.34 -16.59
C GLU A 403 30.26 -5.64 -16.97
N GLY A 404 29.41 -5.97 -16.00
CA GLY A 404 28.00 -6.26 -16.24
C GLY A 404 27.23 -5.08 -16.84
N TYR A 405 27.40 -3.87 -16.31
CA TYR A 405 26.81 -2.66 -16.90
C TYR A 405 27.33 -2.42 -18.32
N GLN A 406 28.64 -2.53 -18.53
CA GLN A 406 29.25 -2.29 -19.84
C GLN A 406 28.75 -3.27 -20.90
N ILE A 407 28.55 -4.54 -20.54
CA ILE A 407 27.92 -5.53 -21.41
C ILE A 407 26.48 -5.11 -21.73
N ILE A 408 25.68 -4.73 -20.73
CA ILE A 408 24.30 -4.31 -20.96
C ILE A 408 24.23 -3.07 -21.86
N ALA A 409 24.99 -2.03 -21.53
CA ALA A 409 24.99 -0.77 -22.26
C ALA A 409 25.36 -0.92 -23.74
N LYS A 410 26.23 -1.89 -24.05
CA LYS A 410 26.63 -2.20 -25.43
C LYS A 410 25.61 -3.04 -26.19
N ASN A 411 24.89 -3.94 -25.52
CA ASN A 411 24.12 -4.99 -26.18
C ASN A 411 22.60 -4.81 -26.08
N SER A 412 22.06 -4.14 -25.05
CA SER A 412 20.61 -3.97 -24.88
C SER A 412 20.27 -2.52 -24.51
N LYS A 413 19.68 -1.80 -25.46
CA LYS A 413 19.20 -0.42 -25.24
C LYS A 413 18.13 -0.36 -24.15
N PHE A 414 17.17 -1.30 -24.18
CA PHE A 414 16.09 -1.36 -23.20
C PHE A 414 16.62 -1.57 -21.78
N LEU A 415 17.47 -2.59 -21.56
CA LEU A 415 18.03 -2.83 -20.22
C LEU A 415 18.89 -1.67 -19.75
N LYS A 416 19.63 -1.02 -20.64
CA LYS A 416 20.40 0.18 -20.29
C LYS A 416 19.50 1.30 -19.80
N GLU A 417 18.44 1.62 -20.56
CA GLU A 417 17.46 2.66 -20.17
C GLU A 417 16.75 2.30 -18.86
N TYR A 418 16.40 1.03 -18.67
CA TYR A 418 15.82 0.55 -17.42
C TYR A 418 16.77 0.72 -16.24
N ILE A 419 18.00 0.20 -16.34
CA ILE A 419 19.02 0.33 -15.28
C ILE A 419 19.30 1.79 -14.96
N ASP A 420 19.50 2.64 -15.98
CA ASP A 420 19.73 4.06 -15.77
C ASP A 420 18.55 4.75 -15.05
N SER A 421 17.33 4.22 -15.18
CA SER A 421 16.15 4.74 -14.47
C SER A 421 16.02 4.28 -13.02
N ILE A 422 16.74 3.25 -12.59
CA ILE A 422 16.65 2.65 -11.24
C ILE A 422 17.98 2.64 -10.47
N ILE A 423 19.08 3.08 -11.08
CA ILE A 423 20.41 2.98 -10.48
C ILE A 423 20.63 3.98 -9.34
N GLN A 424 19.89 5.08 -9.37
CA GLN A 424 20.03 6.21 -8.46
C GLN A 424 18.71 6.97 -8.29
N ASP A 425 18.20 7.04 -7.08
CA ASP A 425 17.26 8.09 -6.68
C ASP A 425 18.01 9.36 -6.26
N LYS A 426 17.45 10.51 -6.64
CA LYS A 426 17.93 11.85 -6.31
C LYS A 426 16.92 12.66 -5.50
N ASN A 427 15.76 12.11 -5.15
CA ASN A 427 14.68 12.85 -4.48
C ASN A 427 14.79 12.81 -2.95
N GLN A 428 14.66 11.64 -2.32
CA GLN A 428 14.77 11.47 -0.86
C GLN A 428 15.47 10.16 -0.51
N ASN A 429 15.88 10.04 0.76
CA ASN A 429 16.26 8.73 1.26
C ASN A 429 15.01 7.85 1.47
N ASP A 430 14.96 6.69 0.83
CA ASP A 430 13.77 5.83 0.83
C ASP A 430 13.50 5.09 2.16
N ASN A 431 14.48 5.09 3.06
CA ASN A 431 14.45 4.27 4.26
C ASN A 431 14.05 5.04 5.52
N GLN A 432 14.09 6.38 5.48
CA GLN A 432 13.75 7.20 6.64
C GLN A 432 13.27 8.59 6.22
N LEU A 433 12.28 9.10 6.94
CA LEU A 433 11.83 10.48 6.80
C LEU A 433 11.55 11.07 8.17
N LYS A 434 11.94 12.33 8.35
CA LYS A 434 11.59 13.13 9.54
C LYS A 434 11.04 14.45 9.05
N GLN A 435 9.83 14.77 9.47
CA GLN A 435 9.14 16.01 9.11
C GLN A 435 8.44 16.60 10.32
N LYS A 436 8.11 17.88 10.22
CA LYS A 436 7.25 18.57 11.17
C LYS A 436 6.15 19.28 10.39
N PHE A 437 4.91 18.95 10.69
CA PHE A 437 3.72 19.53 10.06
C PHE A 437 3.39 20.92 10.59
#